data_AF-A0A7W7IRD1-F1
#
_entry.id   AF-A0A7W7IRD1-F1
#
_cell.length_a   1.000
_cell.length_b   1.000
_cell.length_c   1.000
_cell.angle_alpha   90.00
_cell.angle_beta   90.00
_cell.angle_gamma   90.00
#
_symmetry.space_group_name_H-M   'P 1'
#
loop_
_entity.id
_entity.type
_entity.pdbx_description
1 polymer ?
#
loop_
_entity_poly.entity_id
_entity_poly.type
_entity_poly.pdbx_seq_one_letter_code
_entity_poly.pdbx_strand_id
1 'polypeptide(L)'
;MTASCAGSLPISTVAPPRLDIPEAATRPCALAVLPLSPSLADLEAAYLLRGAQILACDSARRLAVEALGAERAMQDRWMVAEKGRRKGARRS
;
A
#
# COMPACT_ATOMS: atom_id res chain seq x y z
N MET A 1 -39.28 -33.76 -18.73
CA MET A 1 -38.80 -32.66 -17.85
C MET A 1 -37.28 -32.67 -17.90
N THR A 2 -36.65 -31.81 -18.69
CA THR A 2 -35.19 -31.66 -18.67
C THR A 2 -34.83 -30.56 -17.67
N ALA A 3 -34.25 -30.98 -16.54
CA ALA A 3 -33.76 -30.06 -15.53
C ALA A 3 -32.53 -29.33 -16.09
N SER A 4 -32.65 -28.03 -16.30
CA SER A 4 -31.54 -27.18 -16.74
C SER A 4 -30.71 -26.82 -15.51
N CYS A 5 -29.56 -27.47 -15.34
CA CYS A 5 -28.57 -27.07 -14.34
C CYS A 5 -27.91 -25.76 -14.81
N ALA A 6 -28.44 -24.63 -14.36
CA ALA A 6 -27.72 -23.36 -14.41
C ALA A 6 -26.49 -23.49 -13.51
N GLY A 7 -25.37 -23.94 -14.09
CA GLY A 7 -24.11 -24.09 -13.37
C GLY A 7 -23.66 -22.76 -12.81
N SER A 8 -23.74 -22.61 -11.48
CA SER A 8 -23.07 -21.52 -10.78
C SER A 8 -21.59 -21.55 -11.14
N LEU A 9 -21.07 -20.44 -11.67
CA LEU A 9 -19.65 -20.32 -11.97
C LEU A 9 -18.86 -20.54 -10.67
N PRO A 10 -17.73 -21.28 -10.71
CA PRO A 10 -16.91 -21.46 -9.52
C PRO A 10 -16.46 -20.08 -9.02
N ILE A 11 -16.75 -19.80 -7.76
CA ILE A 11 -16.20 -18.63 -7.06
C ILE A 11 -14.69 -18.84 -6.99
N SER A 12 -13.92 -17.91 -7.55
CA SER A 12 -12.46 -17.94 -7.40
C SER A 12 -12.13 -17.80 -5.93
N THR A 13 -11.55 -18.84 -5.35
CA THR A 13 -11.14 -18.91 -3.94
C THR A 13 -9.80 -18.23 -3.67
N VAL A 14 -9.11 -17.79 -4.73
CA VAL A 14 -7.81 -17.13 -4.63
C VAL A 14 -8.02 -15.65 -4.35
N ALA A 15 -7.47 -15.16 -3.24
CA ALA A 15 -7.54 -13.75 -2.88
C ALA A 15 -6.72 -12.87 -3.87
N PRO A 16 -7.10 -11.59 -4.06
CA PRO A 16 -6.30 -10.65 -4.83
C PRO A 16 -4.90 -10.49 -4.22
N PRO A 17 -3.86 -10.24 -5.05
CA PRO A 17 -2.52 -10.00 -4.54
C PRO A 17 -2.48 -8.77 -3.63
N ARG A 18 -1.70 -8.87 -2.55
CA ARG A 18 -1.40 -7.80 -1.60
C ARG A 18 0.11 -7.69 -1.43
N LEU A 19 0.61 -6.47 -1.31
CA LEU A 19 2.00 -6.19 -0.95
C LEU A 19 2.09 -5.88 0.54
N ASP A 20 3.16 -6.33 1.15
CA ASP A 20 3.54 -5.88 2.48
C ASP A 20 4.01 -4.43 2.41
N ILE A 21 3.49 -3.59 3.31
CA ILE A 21 3.93 -2.21 3.42
C ILE A 21 5.31 -2.21 4.10
N PRO A 22 6.34 -1.59 3.50
CA PRO A 22 7.66 -1.54 4.12
C PRO A 22 7.61 -0.86 5.50
N GLU A 23 8.36 -1.37 6.47
CA GLU A 23 8.38 -0.83 7.84
C GLU A 23 8.69 0.68 7.87
N ALA A 24 9.61 1.13 7.01
CA ALA A 24 9.96 2.54 6.88
C ALA A 24 8.74 3.43 6.54
N ALA A 25 7.76 2.91 5.78
CA ALA A 25 6.54 3.61 5.40
C ALA A 25 5.44 3.60 6.48
N THR A 26 5.51 2.68 7.46
CA THR A 26 4.54 2.58 8.56
C THR A 26 5.00 3.28 9.84
N ARG A 27 6.30 3.55 9.97
CA ARG A 27 6.84 4.23 11.15
C ARG A 27 6.35 5.68 11.22
N PRO A 28 5.99 6.18 12.42
CA PRO A 28 5.71 7.59 12.61
C PRO A 28 6.92 8.44 12.23
N CYS A 29 6.66 9.59 11.59
CA CYS A 29 7.72 10.53 11.29
C CYS A 29 8.30 11.11 12.57
N ALA A 30 9.62 11.14 12.66
CA ALA A 30 10.31 11.80 13.75
C ALA A 30 10.05 13.31 13.67
N LEU A 31 9.83 13.94 14.83
CA LEU A 31 9.74 15.39 14.97
C LEU A 31 10.68 15.82 16.07
N ALA A 32 11.43 16.89 15.83
CA ALA A 32 12.26 17.52 16.84
C ALA A 32 11.36 18.03 17.97
N VAL A 33 11.66 17.61 19.20
CA VAL A 33 10.92 18.02 20.39
C VAL A 33 11.82 18.95 21.19
N LEU A 34 11.26 20.09 21.59
CA LEU A 34 11.95 21.05 22.45
C LEU A 34 11.76 20.68 23.93
N PRO A 35 12.74 21.01 24.79
CA PRO A 35 12.54 20.93 26.23
C PRO A 35 11.48 21.94 26.69
N LEU A 36 10.98 21.78 27.92
CA LEU A 36 9.93 22.63 28.52
C LEU A 36 10.26 24.13 28.56
N SER A 37 11.54 24.47 28.65
CA SER A 37 12.02 25.87 28.65
C SER A 37 13.22 25.96 27.71
N PRO A 38 12.98 26.06 26.39
CA PRO A 38 14.04 26.01 25.40
C PRO A 38 14.84 27.30 25.37
N SER A 39 16.16 27.17 25.27
CA SER A 39 17.08 28.25 24.92
C SER A 39 17.05 28.52 23.42
N LEU A 40 17.69 29.62 22.99
CA LEU A 40 17.88 29.90 21.57
C LEU A 40 18.69 28.79 20.87
N ALA A 41 19.71 28.26 21.54
CA ALA A 41 20.52 27.17 21.01
C ALA A 41 19.70 25.89 20.80
N ASP A 42 18.74 25.61 21.69
CA ASP A 42 17.82 24.47 21.53
C ASP A 42 16.93 24.63 20.29
N LEU A 43 16.47 25.86 20.02
CA LEU A 43 15.66 26.18 18.84
C LEU A 43 16.47 26.01 17.54
N GLU A 44 17.69 26.50 17.50
CA GLU A 44 18.59 26.36 16.34
C GLU A 44 18.90 24.88 16.06
N ALA A 45 19.24 24.12 17.09
CA ALA A 45 19.49 22.69 16.98
C ALA A 45 18.25 21.93 16.48
N ALA A 46 17.08 22.22 17.04
CA ALA A 46 15.82 21.60 16.61
C ALA A 46 15.47 21.99 15.17
N TYR A 47 15.72 23.23 14.75
CA TYR A 47 15.48 23.70 13.40
C TYR A 47 16.35 22.96 12.37
N LEU A 48 17.64 22.80 12.66
CA LEU A 48 18.57 22.05 11.80
C LEU A 48 18.18 20.57 11.72
N LEU A 49 17.88 19.95 12.87
CA LEU A 49 17.47 18.54 12.93
C LEU A 49 16.16 18.29 12.15
N ARG A 50 15.21 19.22 12.23
CA ARG A 50 13.91 19.12 11.54
C ARG A 50 14.07 18.96 10.02
N GLY A 51 15.07 19.60 9.41
CA GLY A 51 15.34 19.46 7.99
C GLY A 51 15.60 18.00 7.58
N ALA A 52 16.50 17.32 8.29
CA ALA A 52 16.79 15.91 8.05
C ALA A 52 15.58 15.00 8.30
N GLN A 53 14.82 15.28 9.36
CA GLN A 53 13.61 14.51 9.69
C GLN A 53 12.51 14.64 8.62
N ILE A 54 12.34 15.82 8.03
CA ILE A 54 11.36 16.05 6.95
C ILE A 54 11.73 15.22 5.73
N LEU A 55 13.00 15.24 5.31
CA LEU A 55 13.44 14.49 4.13
C LEU A 55 13.28 12.97 4.33
N ALA A 56 13.59 12.47 5.53
CA ALA A 56 13.39 11.06 5.87
C ALA A 56 11.89 10.67 5.90
N CYS A 57 11.03 11.55 6.43
CA CYS A 57 9.59 11.33 6.45
C CYS A 57 8.99 11.33 5.03
N ASP A 58 9.44 12.24 4.17
CA ASP A 58 8.94 12.34 2.80
C ASP A 58 9.33 11.10 1.97
N SER A 59 10.58 10.62 2.10
CA SER A 59 11.01 9.42 1.41
C SER A 59 10.24 8.17 1.88
N ALA A 60 9.96 8.05 3.18
CA ALA A 60 9.11 7.00 3.74
C ALA A 60 7.67 7.06 3.19
N ARG A 61 7.06 8.25 3.12
CA ARG A 61 5.72 8.45 2.54
C ARG A 61 5.67 8.10 1.07
N ARG A 62 6.70 8.51 0.32
CA ARG A 62 6.83 8.19 -1.10
C ARG A 62 6.89 6.67 -1.31
N LEU A 63 7.63 5.95 -0.48
CA LEU A 63 7.70 4.49 -0.52
C LEU A 63 6.31 3.84 -0.31
N ALA A 64 5.49 4.39 0.60
CA ALA A 64 4.11 3.94 0.81
C ALA A 64 3.24 4.10 -0.46
N VAL A 65 3.35 5.26 -1.12
CA VAL A 65 2.60 5.57 -2.36
C VAL A 65 3.05 4.67 -3.51
N GLU A 66 4.36 4.47 -3.67
CA GLU A 66 4.93 3.59 -4.68
C GLU A 66 4.47 2.13 -4.47
N ALA A 67 4.50 1.63 -3.23
CA ALA A 67 4.00 0.30 -2.89
C ALA A 67 2.50 0.16 -3.20
N LEU A 68 1.68 1.14 -2.85
CA LEU A 68 0.24 1.12 -3.15
C LEU A 68 -0.03 1.16 -4.67
N GLY A 69 0.74 1.96 -5.42
CA GLY A 69 0.66 2.00 -6.88
C GLY A 69 1.01 0.65 -7.51
N ALA A 70 2.08 0.01 -7.03
CA ALA A 70 2.50 -1.31 -7.48
C ALA A 70 1.44 -2.39 -7.16
N GLU A 71 0.87 -2.38 -5.96
CA GLU A 71 -0.19 -3.31 -5.57
C GLU A 71 -1.41 -3.18 -6.49
N ARG A 72 -1.88 -1.94 -6.75
CA ARG A 72 -3.01 -1.69 -7.65
C ARG A 72 -2.75 -2.23 -9.06
N ALA A 73 -1.56 -1.97 -9.60
CA ALA A 73 -1.18 -2.49 -10.91
C ALA A 73 -1.19 -4.04 -10.95
N MET A 74 -0.78 -4.71 -9.88
CA MET A 74 -0.87 -6.17 -9.78
C MET A 74 -2.31 -6.67 -9.67
N GLN A 75 -3.14 -6.00 -8.88
CA GLN A 75 -4.56 -6.34 -8.74
C GLN A 75 -5.31 -6.16 -10.07
N ASP A 76 -5.03 -5.10 -10.83
CA ASP A 76 -5.64 -4.88 -12.15
C ASP A 76 -5.30 -6.01 -13.12
N ARG A 77 -4.02 -6.41 -13.18
CA ARG A 77 -3.56 -7.55 -13.99
C ARG A 77 -4.22 -8.85 -13.55
N TRP A 78 -4.31 -9.07 -12.24
CA TRP A 78 -4.97 -10.24 -11.66
C TRP A 78 -6.46 -10.29 -12.04
N MET A 79 -7.17 -9.16 -11.98
CA MET A 79 -8.58 -9.05 -12.35
C MET A 79 -8.82 -9.38 -13.84
N VAL A 80 -7.92 -8.95 -14.73
CA VAL A 80 -8.00 -9.29 -16.16
C VAL A 80 -7.80 -10.78 -16.38
N ALA A 81 -6.80 -11.38 -15.73
CA ALA A 81 -6.53 -12.81 -15.81
C ALA A 81 -7.70 -13.65 -15.27
N GLU A 82 -8.27 -13.25 -14.13
CA GLU A 82 -9.42 -13.90 -13.49
C GLU A 82 -10.66 -13.87 -14.40
N LYS A 83 -10.97 -12.72 -15.01
CA LYS A 83 -12.05 -12.60 -15.99
C LYS A 83 -11.83 -13.51 -17.20
N GLY A 84 -10.59 -13.63 -17.67
CA GLY A 84 -10.21 -14.55 -18.75
C GLY A 84 -10.49 -16.01 -18.39
N ARG A 85 -10.06 -16.45 -17.19
CA ARG A 85 -10.29 -17.82 -16.70
C ARG A 85 -11.78 -18.15 -16.61
N ARG A 86 -12.59 -17.24 -16.07
CA ARG A 86 -14.05 -17.41 -15.98
C ARG A 86 -14.72 -17.53 -17.35
N LYS A 87 -14.28 -16.73 -18.33
CA LYS A 87 -14.80 -16.82 -19.71
C LYS A 87 -14.42 -18.15 -20.38
N GLY A 88 -13.20 -18.64 -20.17
CA GLY A 88 -12.76 -19.94 -20.66
C GLY A 88 -13.58 -21.09 -20.07
N ALA A 89 -13.75 -21.10 -18.75
CA ALA A 89 -14.56 -22.10 -18.04
C ALA A 89 -16.05 -22.10 -18.45
N ARG A 90 -16.59 -20.99 -18.96
CA ARG A 90 -17.96 -20.91 -19.48
C ARG A 90 -18.10 -21.43 -20.92
N ARG A 91 -17.00 -21.54 -21.66
CA ARG A 91 -16.98 -21.98 -23.08
C ARG A 91 -16.61 -23.45 -23.24
N SER A 92 -16.05 -24.07 -22.20
CA SER A 92 -15.80 -25.51 -22.10
C SER A 92 -17.03 -26.22 -21.53
#